data_AF-A0A2S7UUN9-F1
#
_entry.id   AF-A0A2S7UUN9-F1
#
_cell.length_a   1.000
_cell.length_b   1.000
_cell.length_c   1.000
_cell.angle_alpha   90.00
_cell.angle_beta   90.00
_cell.angle_gamma   90.00
#
_symmetry.space_group_name_H-M   'P 1'
#
loop_
_entity.id
_entity.type
_entity.pdbx_description
1 polymer ?
#
loop_
_entity_poly.entity_id
_entity_poly.type
_entity_poly.pdbx_seq_one_letter_code
_entity_poly.pdbx_strand_id
1 'polypeptide(L)'
;MNSGTIGAHVRHVVEHYQSLLLDADTIDYDNRSRNTAIETQPAMAINSLNSIIFELQKLIADKAVDVLCSTNTAPQTNPTTSSLRRELVFVHSHTTHHMAIIRILALSMMLPISMNFGKAASTQKFEHNVQS
;
A
#
# COMPACT_ATOMS: atom_id res chain seq x y z
N MET A 1 -11.66 16.13 10.52
CA MET A 1 -10.61 15.10 10.44
C MET A 1 -9.98 15.20 9.06
N ASN A 2 -8.72 15.61 8.97
CA ASN A 2 -8.02 15.65 7.68
C ASN A 2 -7.59 14.22 7.36
N SER A 3 -8.41 13.47 6.62
CA SER A 3 -8.14 12.08 6.26
C SER A 3 -6.98 11.91 5.26
N GLY A 4 -6.31 13.00 4.87
CA GLY A 4 -5.31 13.02 3.80
C GLY A 4 -5.94 13.32 2.43
N THR A 5 -5.13 13.77 1.48
CA THR A 5 -5.54 13.95 0.07
C THR A 5 -5.46 12.62 -0.69
N ILE A 6 -6.03 12.55 -1.91
CA ILE A 6 -5.81 11.39 -2.80
C ILE A 6 -4.30 11.15 -3.01
N GLY A 7 -3.54 12.21 -3.28
CA GLY A 7 -2.09 12.14 -3.44
C GLY A 7 -1.37 11.62 -2.19
N ALA A 8 -1.81 12.03 -0.99
CA ALA A 8 -1.24 11.56 0.27
C ALA A 8 -1.42 10.04 0.45
N HIS A 9 -2.59 9.50 0.10
CA HIS A 9 -2.83 8.05 0.14
C HIS A 9 -2.05 7.29 -0.93
N VAL A 10 -1.95 7.84 -2.15
CA VAL A 10 -1.12 7.24 -3.22
C VAL A 10 0.34 7.17 -2.78
N ARG A 11 0.91 8.27 -2.27
CA ARG A 11 2.27 8.28 -1.70
C ARG A 11 2.41 7.25 -0.60
N HIS A 12 1.47 7.19 0.33
CA HIS A 12 1.54 6.26 1.46
C HIS A 12 1.63 4.80 1.00
N VAL A 13 0.84 4.40 0.01
CA VAL A 13 0.91 3.06 -0.60
C VAL A 13 2.26 2.84 -1.29
N VAL A 14 2.70 3.79 -2.11
CA VAL A 14 3.97 3.70 -2.84
C VAL A 14 5.15 3.50 -1.88
N GLU A 15 5.20 4.28 -0.80
CA GLU A 15 6.29 4.18 0.18
C GLU A 15 6.29 2.87 0.97
N HIS A 16 5.12 2.25 1.20
CA HIS A 16 5.07 0.92 1.82
C HIS A 16 5.67 -0.16 0.91
N TYR A 17 5.36 -0.11 -0.38
CA TYR A 17 6.00 -1.00 -1.35
C TYR A 17 7.49 -0.72 -1.49
N GLN A 18 7.90 0.54 -1.46
CA GLN A 18 9.33 0.87 -1.46
C GLN A 18 10.05 0.28 -0.25
N SER A 19 9.50 0.43 0.98
CA SER A 19 10.07 -0.20 2.18
C SER A 19 10.17 -1.73 2.05
N LEU A 20 9.13 -2.38 1.51
CA LEU A 20 9.12 -3.82 1.27
C LEU A 20 10.20 -4.28 0.27
N LEU A 21 10.47 -3.46 -0.76
CA LEU A 21 11.32 -3.80 -1.89
C LEU A 21 12.80 -3.40 -1.72
N LEU A 22 13.19 -2.87 -0.56
CA LEU A 22 14.59 -2.48 -0.27
C LEU A 22 15.60 -3.65 -0.26
N ASP A 23 15.18 -4.88 -0.58
CA ASP A 23 15.94 -6.13 -0.52
C ASP A 23 16.85 -6.26 0.71
N ALA A 24 16.28 -5.92 1.87
CA ALA A 24 16.92 -6.09 3.16
C ALA A 24 16.34 -7.31 3.89
N ASP A 25 17.07 -7.79 4.90
CA ASP A 25 16.54 -8.77 5.87
C ASP A 25 15.56 -8.10 6.86
N THR A 26 15.57 -6.77 6.93
CA THR A 26 14.67 -5.97 7.77
C THR A 26 13.83 -5.03 6.91
N ILE A 27 12.51 -5.09 7.06
CA ILE A 27 11.56 -4.16 6.45
C ILE A 27 11.14 -3.14 7.51
N ASP A 28 11.48 -1.88 7.27
CA ASP A 28 11.13 -0.76 8.14
C ASP A 28 10.02 0.09 7.48
N TYR A 29 8.79 -0.06 7.97
CA TYR A 29 7.65 0.74 7.50
C TYR A 29 7.53 2.10 8.19
N ASP A 30 8.29 2.32 9.27
CA ASP A 30 8.33 3.59 9.99
C ASP A 30 9.29 4.57 9.29
N ASN A 31 10.43 4.07 8.80
CA ASN A 31 11.48 4.84 8.14
C ASN A 31 11.21 5.07 6.64
N ARG A 32 10.03 5.62 6.32
CA ARG A 32 9.65 5.98 4.95
C ARG A 32 10.20 7.35 4.55
N SER A 33 10.60 7.49 3.29
CA SER A 33 11.23 8.70 2.73
C SER A 33 10.33 9.95 2.72
N ARG A 34 9.00 9.80 2.80
CA ARG A 34 8.00 10.89 2.80
C ARG A 34 8.15 11.82 1.59
N ASN A 35 8.34 11.25 0.40
CA ASN A 35 8.58 12.00 -0.82
C ASN A 35 7.32 12.75 -1.30
N THR A 36 7.29 14.05 -1.08
CA THR A 36 6.16 14.94 -1.43
C THR A 36 5.93 15.06 -2.94
N ALA A 37 6.92 14.76 -3.78
CA ALA A 37 6.75 14.76 -5.23
C ALA A 37 5.78 13.66 -5.68
N ILE A 38 5.76 12.51 -5.01
CA ILE A 38 4.82 11.41 -5.29
C ILE A 38 3.38 11.85 -4.96
N GLU A 39 3.20 12.67 -3.92
CA GLU A 39 1.89 13.19 -3.53
C GLU A 39 1.38 14.28 -4.49
N THR A 40 2.27 15.14 -4.98
CA THR A 40 1.89 16.38 -5.70
C THR A 40 2.01 16.28 -7.22
N GLN A 41 2.76 15.30 -7.73
CA GLN A 41 3.05 15.16 -9.16
C GLN A 41 2.61 13.78 -9.67
N PRO A 42 1.47 13.69 -10.40
CA PRO A 42 0.96 12.42 -10.91
C PRO A 42 1.97 11.61 -11.74
N ALA A 43 2.83 12.29 -12.51
CA ALA A 43 3.89 11.64 -13.27
C ALA A 43 4.90 10.89 -12.36
N MET A 44 5.26 11.47 -11.22
CA MET A 44 6.15 10.83 -10.24
C MET A 44 5.48 9.62 -9.58
N ALA A 45 4.19 9.72 -9.28
CA ALA A 45 3.42 8.59 -8.76
C ALA A 45 3.34 7.43 -9.76
N ILE A 46 3.02 7.73 -11.03
CA ILE A 46 2.96 6.73 -12.11
C ILE A 46 4.32 6.04 -12.28
N ASN A 47 5.41 6.82 -12.34
CA ASN A 47 6.76 6.27 -12.47
C ASN A 47 7.11 5.35 -11.29
N SER A 48 6.81 5.79 -10.05
CA SER A 48 7.06 4.98 -8.85
C SER A 48 6.27 3.67 -8.86
N LEU A 49 5.00 3.71 -9.27
CA LEU A 49 4.16 2.51 -9.39
C LEU A 49 4.70 1.54 -10.45
N ASN A 50 5.14 2.04 -11.60
CA ASN A 50 5.74 1.22 -12.64
C ASN A 50 7.04 0.56 -12.16
N SER A 51 7.89 1.30 -11.44
CA SER A 51 9.09 0.72 -10.81
C SER A 51 8.74 -0.37 -9.81
N ILE A 52 7.73 -0.15 -8.95
CA ILE A 52 7.25 -1.17 -8.00
C ILE A 52 6.78 -2.43 -8.73
N ILE A 53 5.98 -2.29 -9.79
CA ILE A 53 5.51 -3.42 -10.60
C ILE A 53 6.69 -4.21 -11.16
N PHE A 54 7.68 -3.51 -11.72
CA PHE A 54 8.89 -4.14 -12.27
C PHE A 54 9.70 -4.89 -11.21
N GLU A 55 9.90 -4.33 -10.02
CA GLU A 55 10.61 -5.02 -8.94
C GLU A 55 9.83 -6.21 -8.38
N LEU A 56 8.51 -6.10 -8.24
CA LEU A 56 7.66 -7.20 -7.80
C LEU A 56 7.74 -8.42 -8.73
N GLN A 57 7.92 -8.21 -10.05
CA GLN A 57 8.09 -9.30 -11.02
C GLN A 57 9.39 -10.10 -10.81
N LYS A 58 10.38 -9.52 -10.12
CA LYS A 58 11.66 -10.19 -9.83
C LYS A 58 11.63 -10.98 -8.51
N LEU A 59 10.56 -10.90 -7.72
CA LEU A 59 10.46 -11.64 -6.47
C LEU A 59 10.15 -13.11 -6.76
N ILE A 60 11.15 -13.98 -6.58
CA ILE A 60 11.07 -15.41 -6.96
C ILE A 60 11.01 -16.35 -5.75
N ALA A 61 11.51 -15.90 -4.60
CA ALA A 61 11.62 -16.73 -3.40
C ALA A 61 11.09 -16.00 -2.17
N ASP A 62 10.43 -16.75 -1.29
CA ASP A 62 10.03 -16.27 0.04
C ASP A 62 11.21 -16.41 1.00
N LYS A 63 11.36 -15.44 1.90
CA LYS A 63 12.44 -15.39 2.89
C LYS A 63 11.89 -14.93 4.24
N ALA A 64 12.53 -15.35 5.32
CA ALA A 64 12.28 -14.76 6.63
C ALA A 64 12.75 -13.30 6.61
N VAL A 65 11.99 -12.43 7.28
CA VAL A 65 12.30 -11.00 7.39
C VAL A 65 11.95 -10.53 8.80
N ASP A 66 12.66 -9.53 9.28
CA ASP A 66 12.28 -8.79 10.47
C ASP A 66 11.53 -7.53 10.07
N VAL A 67 10.47 -7.18 10.80
CA VAL A 67 9.60 -6.04 10.48
C VAL A 67 9.59 -5.03 11.61
N LEU A 68 9.83 -3.77 11.29
CA LEU A 68 9.67 -2.62 12.18
C LEU A 68 8.44 -1.82 11.75
N CYS A 69 7.48 -1.71 12.68
CA CYS A 69 6.24 -0.96 12.48
C CYS A 69 5.68 -0.52 13.83
N SER A 70 5.61 0.78 14.07
CA SER A 70 5.19 1.36 15.34
C SER A 70 3.68 1.20 15.55
N THR A 71 3.30 0.46 16.60
CA THR A 71 1.88 0.23 16.98
C THR A 71 1.43 1.07 18.18
N ASN A 72 2.38 1.76 18.82
CA ASN A 72 2.14 2.66 19.95
C ASN A 72 3.16 3.81 19.88
N THR A 73 3.08 4.77 20.81
CA THR A 73 3.95 5.96 20.84
C THR A 73 5.26 5.73 21.60
N ALA A 74 5.63 4.49 21.94
CA ALA A 74 6.89 4.21 22.59
C ALA A 74 8.06 4.54 21.63
N PRO A 75 9.19 5.05 22.16
CA PRO A 75 10.31 5.47 21.33
C PRO A 75 11.09 4.31 20.68
N GLN A 76 10.80 3.06 21.08
CA GLN A 76 11.44 1.88 20.52
C GLN A 76 10.40 0.87 20.05
N THR A 77 10.61 0.42 18.82
CA THR A 77 9.85 -0.64 18.18
C THR A 77 10.72 -1.87 18.13
N ASN A 78 10.29 -2.95 18.78
CA ASN A 78 10.98 -4.22 18.66
C ASN A 78 10.62 -4.86 17.31
N PRO A 79 11.61 -5.35 16.55
CA PRO A 79 11.33 -6.05 15.30
C PRO A 79 10.50 -7.31 15.57
N THR A 80 9.59 -7.61 14.65
CA THR A 80 8.79 -8.84 14.66
C THR A 80 9.16 -9.69 13.46
N THR A 81 9.42 -10.97 13.69
CA THR A 81 9.72 -11.90 12.60
C THR A 81 8.48 -12.17 11.75
N SER A 82 8.64 -12.12 10.44
CA SER A 82 7.63 -12.37 9.41
C SER A 82 8.24 -13.13 8.23
N SER A 83 7.52 -13.24 7.13
CA SER A 83 8.05 -13.68 5.85
C SER A 83 7.74 -12.67 4.74
N LEU A 84 8.57 -12.60 3.71
CA LEU A 84 8.37 -11.72 2.57
C LEU A 84 6.97 -11.91 1.96
N ARG A 85 6.50 -13.16 1.86
CA ARG A 85 5.15 -13.46 1.37
C ARG A 85 4.05 -12.93 2.29
N ARG A 86 4.24 -13.03 3.62
CA ARG A 86 3.28 -12.49 4.60
C ARG A 86 3.20 -10.96 4.49
N GLU A 87 4.33 -10.31 4.26
CA GLU A 87 4.43 -8.86 4.08
C GLU A 87 3.83 -8.40 2.75
N LEU A 88 4.00 -9.16 1.66
CA LEU A 88 3.30 -8.94 0.40
C LEU A 88 1.77 -8.94 0.57
N VAL A 89 1.24 -9.90 1.35
CA VAL A 89 -0.20 -9.94 1.68
C VAL A 89 -0.62 -8.71 2.51
N PHE A 90 0.22 -8.28 3.45
CA PHE A 90 -0.03 -7.07 4.23
C PHE A 90 -0.11 -5.82 3.35
N VAL A 91 0.91 -5.54 2.52
CA VAL A 91 0.91 -4.34 1.67
C VAL A 91 -0.22 -4.38 0.63
N HIS A 92 -0.62 -5.55 0.14
CA HIS A 92 -1.77 -5.70 -0.75
C HIS A 92 -3.10 -5.35 -0.07
N SER A 93 -3.31 -5.86 1.16
CA SER A 93 -4.49 -5.54 1.97
C SER A 93 -4.54 -4.04 2.30
N HIS A 94 -3.39 -3.48 2.71
CA HIS A 94 -3.22 -2.06 3.01
C HIS A 94 -3.51 -1.17 1.78
N THR A 95 -3.05 -1.60 0.60
CA THR A 95 -3.34 -0.93 -0.67
C THR A 95 -4.84 -0.93 -0.96
N THR A 96 -5.51 -2.07 -0.79
CA THR A 96 -6.97 -2.17 -0.99
C THR A 96 -7.71 -1.22 -0.05
N HIS A 97 -7.30 -1.14 1.22
CA HIS A 97 -7.84 -0.19 2.20
C HIS A 97 -7.70 1.27 1.73
N HIS A 98 -6.50 1.67 1.29
CA HIS A 98 -6.27 3.03 0.80
C HIS A 98 -7.00 3.34 -0.50
N MET A 99 -7.14 2.37 -1.40
CA MET A 99 -7.96 2.53 -2.60
C MET A 99 -9.44 2.76 -2.24
N ALA A 100 -9.96 2.15 -1.18
CA ALA A 100 -11.33 2.42 -0.71
C ALA A 100 -11.49 3.87 -0.22
N ILE A 101 -10.50 4.41 0.49
CA ILE A 101 -10.50 5.81 0.93
C ILE A 101 -10.40 6.75 -0.28
N ILE A 102 -9.49 6.47 -1.22
CA ILE A 102 -9.35 7.23 -2.47
C ILE A 102 -10.68 7.25 -3.23
N ARG A 103 -11.43 6.14 -3.26
CA ARG A 103 -12.76 6.10 -3.86
C ARG A 103 -13.74 7.06 -3.19
N ILE A 104 -13.78 7.07 -1.85
CA ILE A 104 -14.65 7.99 -1.10
C ILE A 104 -14.30 9.46 -1.42
N LEU A 105 -13.00 9.80 -1.45
CA LEU A 105 -12.53 11.15 -1.79
C LEU A 105 -12.83 11.53 -3.25
N ALA A 106 -12.64 10.62 -4.20
CA ALA A 106 -12.93 10.88 -5.60
C ALA A 106 -14.43 11.15 -5.82
N LEU A 107 -15.30 10.36 -5.19
CA LEU A 107 -16.75 10.53 -5.26
C LEU A 107 -17.21 11.85 -4.61
N SER A 108 -16.61 12.27 -3.49
CA SER A 108 -16.94 13.56 -2.86
C SER A 108 -16.53 14.77 -3.71
N MET A 109 -15.55 14.58 -4.60
CA MET A 109 -15.10 15.55 -5.59
C MET A 109 -15.84 15.44 -6.94
N MET A 110 -16.85 14.56 -7.05
CA MET A 110 -17.57 14.26 -8.29
C MET A 110 -16.66 13.76 -9.44
N LEU A 111 -15.53 13.14 -9.11
CA LEU A 111 -14.65 12.54 -10.09
C LEU A 111 -15.17 11.15 -10.51
N PRO A 112 -15.10 10.80 -11.80
CA PRO A 112 -15.49 9.47 -12.25
C PRO A 112 -14.52 8.42 -11.69
N ILE A 113 -15.07 7.37 -11.09
CA ILE A 113 -14.29 6.24 -10.57
C ILE A 113 -15.10 4.96 -10.64
N SER A 114 -14.43 3.83 -10.90
CA SER A 114 -15.07 2.52 -10.99
C SER A 114 -15.74 2.13 -9.67
N MET A 115 -16.91 1.49 -9.76
CA MET A 115 -17.64 0.94 -8.60
C MET A 115 -16.82 -0.14 -7.87
N ASN A 116 -15.91 -0.81 -8.58
CA ASN A 116 -15.07 -1.87 -8.03
C ASN A 116 -13.71 -1.36 -7.51
N PHE A 117 -13.40 -0.07 -7.66
CA PHE A 117 -12.12 0.48 -7.20
C PHE A 117 -12.03 0.43 -5.67
N GLY A 118 -10.94 -0.15 -5.16
CA GLY A 118 -10.72 -0.31 -3.71
C GLY A 118 -11.63 -1.33 -3.03
N LYS A 119 -12.27 -2.20 -3.81
CA LYS A 119 -13.10 -3.29 -3.29
C LYS A 119 -12.31 -4.58 -3.20
N ALA A 120 -12.28 -5.19 -2.02
CA ALA A 120 -11.56 -6.45 -1.81
C ALA A 120 -12.08 -7.56 -2.74
N ALA A 121 -11.15 -8.41 -3.21
CA ALA A 121 -11.48 -9.50 -4.13
C ALA A 121 -12.50 -10.50 -3.52
N SER A 122 -12.43 -10.76 -2.22
CA SER A 122 -13.40 -11.59 -1.50
C SER A 122 -14.82 -11.01 -1.57
N THR A 123 -14.96 -9.69 -1.39
CA THR A 123 -16.24 -8.98 -1.52
C THR A 123 -16.79 -9.07 -2.95
N GLN A 124 -15.93 -8.87 -3.95
CA GLN A 124 -16.35 -8.99 -5.35
C GLN A 124 -16.83 -10.41 -5.68
N LYS A 125 -16.10 -11.44 -5.21
CA LYS A 125 -16.50 -12.85 -5.38
C LYS A 125 -17.85 -13.15 -4.72
N PHE A 126 -18.07 -12.66 -3.50
CA PHE A 126 -19.34 -12.85 -2.79
C PHE A 126 -20.51 -12.26 -3.58
N GLU A 127 -20.39 -11.04 -4.09
CA GLU A 127 -21.46 -10.40 -4.87
C GLU A 127 -21.75 -11.11 -6.18
N HIS A 128 -20.71 -11.59 -6.89
CA HIS A 128 -20.90 -12.38 -8.11
C HIS A 128 -21.67 -13.69 -7.83
N ASN A 129 -21.41 -14.34 -6.70
CA ASN A 129 -22.04 -15.61 -6.33
C ASN A 129 -23.44 -15.45 -5.72
N VAL A 130 -23.79 -14.25 -5.21
CA VAL A 130 -25.11 -13.97 -4.61
C VAL A 130 -26.06 -13.33 -5.63
N GLN A 131 -25.52 -12.72 -6.69
CA GLN A 131 -26.30 -12.15 -7.80
C GLN A 131 -26.49 -13.12 -8.99
N SER A 132 -25.97 -14.35 -8.90
CA SER A 132 -26.11 -15.43 -9.88
C SER A 132 -27.27 -16.37 -9.57
#